data_AF-A0A359IK67-F1
#
_entry.id   AF-A0A359IK67-F1
#
_cell.length_a   1.000
_cell.length_b   1.000
_cell.length_c   1.000
_cell.angle_alpha   90.00
_cell.angle_beta   90.00
_cell.angle_gamma   90.00
#
_symmetry.space_group_name_H-M   'P 1'
#
loop_
_entity.id
_entity.type
_entity.pdbx_description
1 polymer ?
#
loop_
_entity_poly.entity_id
_entity_poly.type
_entity_poly.pdbx_seq_one_letter_code
_entity_poly.pdbx_strand_id
1 'polypeptide(L)'
;MIKNTQEKIKVRWYNTNGEQFHTKLIKIDSGNKSVIIGGSANYTRRNIDDFNLETDIKVEMDKNDELYSEVDGYLNKMWENEEGDFTLDTESFYEDNWFKWGIYYIQEKLGLSTF
;
A
#
# COMPACT_ATOMS: atom_id res chain seq x y z
N MET A 1 -13.53 1.77 -7.61
CA MET A 1 -12.11 1.71 -8.03
C MET A 1 -11.61 0.28 -8.12
N ILE A 2 -11.69 -0.53 -7.04
CA ILE A 2 -11.37 -1.97 -7.06
C ILE A 2 -12.23 -2.75 -8.07
N LYS A 3 -13.54 -2.48 -8.14
CA LYS A 3 -14.44 -3.07 -9.14
C LYS A 3 -13.99 -2.85 -10.60
N ASN A 4 -13.22 -1.79 -10.86
CA ASN A 4 -12.74 -1.47 -12.21
C ASN A 4 -11.45 -2.22 -12.57
N THR A 5 -10.84 -2.94 -11.63
CA THR A 5 -9.56 -3.65 -11.85
C THR A 5 -9.74 -5.05 -12.41
N GLN A 6 -10.99 -5.52 -12.57
CA GLN A 6 -11.30 -6.91 -12.93
C GLN A 6 -10.62 -7.92 -11.99
N GLU A 7 -10.64 -7.62 -10.68
CA GLU A 7 -10.04 -8.46 -9.61
C GLU A 7 -8.51 -8.62 -9.71
N LYS A 8 -7.84 -7.86 -10.57
CA LYS A 8 -6.37 -7.87 -10.69
C LYS A 8 -5.67 -7.23 -9.50
N ILE A 9 -6.39 -6.43 -8.72
CA ILE A 9 -5.89 -5.79 -7.51
C ILE A 9 -6.71 -6.29 -6.33
N LYS A 10 -6.05 -6.97 -5.40
CA LYS A 10 -6.59 -7.34 -4.10
C LYS A 10 -6.19 -6.29 -3.08
N VAL A 11 -7.10 -5.95 -2.17
CA VAL A 11 -6.87 -4.95 -1.12
C VAL A 11 -7.25 -5.56 0.21
N ARG A 12 -6.48 -5.29 1.26
CA ARG A 12 -6.81 -5.66 2.63
C ARG A 12 -6.60 -4.45 3.53
N TRP A 13 -7.37 -4.35 4.60
CA TRP A 13 -7.23 -3.28 5.58
C TRP A 13 -6.41 -3.78 6.76
N TYR A 14 -5.43 -3.01 7.23
CA TYR A 14 -4.75 -3.40 8.46
C TYR A 14 -5.71 -3.29 9.66
N ASN A 15 -5.75 -4.32 10.49
CA ASN A 15 -6.67 -4.46 11.63
C ASN A 15 -6.09 -3.76 12.87
N THR A 16 -6.28 -2.45 12.96
CA THR A 16 -5.75 -1.66 14.09
C THR A 16 -6.71 -1.63 15.29
N ASN A 17 -6.19 -1.78 16.51
CA ASN A 17 -6.94 -1.70 17.77
C ASN A 17 -6.60 -0.45 18.62
N GLY A 18 -6.46 0.70 17.95
CA GLY A 18 -6.09 1.99 18.55
C GLY A 18 -4.66 2.42 18.24
N GLU A 19 -3.82 1.49 17.79
CA GLU A 19 -2.53 1.76 17.17
C GLU A 19 -2.66 2.20 15.71
N GLN A 20 -1.54 2.63 15.11
CA GLN A 20 -1.45 2.95 13.69
C GLN A 20 -0.46 2.01 13.00
N PHE A 21 -0.86 1.42 11.88
CA PHE A 21 0.08 0.79 10.96
C PHE A 21 0.79 1.88 10.16
N HIS A 22 2.11 2.00 10.34
CA HIS A 22 2.87 3.14 9.83
C HIS A 22 3.95 2.78 8.81
N THR A 23 4.03 1.53 8.38
CA THR A 23 4.96 1.10 7.32
C THR A 23 4.53 1.64 5.96
N LYS A 24 5.46 2.26 5.23
CA LYS A 24 5.31 2.55 3.80
C LYS A 24 6.40 1.79 3.06
N LEU A 25 6.01 0.63 2.52
CA LEU A 25 6.89 -0.27 1.79
C LEU A 25 6.21 -0.76 0.50
N ILE A 26 6.93 -0.75 -0.61
CA ILE A 26 6.53 -1.33 -1.90
C ILE A 26 7.55 -2.42 -2.23
N LYS A 27 7.05 -3.58 -2.62
CA LYS A 27 7.84 -4.66 -3.25
C LYS A 27 7.30 -4.88 -4.66
N ILE A 28 8.18 -4.88 -5.64
CA ILE A 28 7.84 -5.11 -7.06
C ILE A 28 8.68 -6.28 -7.56
N ASP A 29 8.02 -7.38 -7.89
CA ASP A 29 8.67 -8.58 -8.41
C ASP A 29 8.60 -8.64 -9.93
N SER A 30 9.73 -8.88 -10.58
CA SER A 30 9.81 -9.03 -12.04
C SER A 30 10.82 -10.11 -12.43
N GLY A 31 10.31 -11.24 -12.93
CA GLY A 31 11.14 -12.43 -13.19
C GLY A 31 11.88 -12.88 -11.92
N ASN A 32 13.21 -12.96 -12.02
CA ASN A 32 14.10 -13.33 -10.91
C ASN A 32 14.61 -12.13 -10.09
N LYS A 33 14.17 -10.92 -10.40
CA LYS A 33 14.53 -9.70 -9.67
C LYS A 33 13.38 -9.18 -8.83
N SER A 34 13.71 -8.42 -7.80
CA SER A 34 12.78 -7.66 -6.98
C SER A 34 13.31 -6.25 -6.72
N VAL A 35 12.40 -5.29 -6.64
CA VAL A 35 12.69 -3.92 -6.21
C VAL A 35 11.91 -3.65 -4.95
N ILE A 36 12.59 -3.15 -3.93
CA ILE A 36 11.98 -2.72 -2.67
C ILE A 36 12.17 -1.22 -2.54
N ILE A 37 11.09 -0.50 -2.26
CA ILE A 37 11.10 0.94 -1.98
C ILE A 37 10.44 1.13 -0.64
N GLY A 38 11.13 1.77 0.31
CA GLY A 38 10.59 2.05 1.62
C GLY A 38 11.16 3.31 2.23
N GLY A 39 10.38 3.98 3.06
CA GLY A 39 10.77 5.24 3.68
C GLY A 39 9.60 5.98 4.30
N SER A 40 9.60 7.31 4.16
CA SER A 40 8.61 8.18 4.78
C SER A 40 7.37 8.42 3.91
N ALA A 41 7.49 8.25 2.58
CA ALA A 41 6.42 8.62 1.66
C ALA A 41 5.19 7.70 1.77
N ASN A 42 4.01 8.28 2.07
CA ASN A 42 2.75 7.58 1.81
C ASN A 42 2.44 7.55 0.30
N TYR A 43 1.60 6.62 -0.13
CA TYR A 43 1.24 6.49 -1.56
C TYR A 43 0.11 7.44 -1.97
N THR A 44 0.34 8.72 -1.74
CA THR A 44 -0.56 9.82 -2.11
C THR A 44 0.12 10.65 -3.19
N ARG A 45 -0.67 11.38 -3.99
CA ARG A 45 -0.07 12.34 -4.94
C ARG A 45 0.80 13.36 -4.21
N ARG A 46 0.39 13.83 -3.02
CA ARG A 46 1.13 14.85 -2.29
C ARG A 46 2.55 14.40 -1.91
N ASN A 47 2.70 13.16 -1.44
CA ASN A 47 4.00 12.63 -1.04
C ASN A 47 4.88 12.27 -2.26
N ILE A 48 4.29 11.80 -3.36
CA ILE A 48 5.04 11.33 -4.55
C ILE A 48 5.31 12.46 -5.56
N ASP A 49 4.47 13.49 -5.62
CA ASP A 49 4.52 14.60 -6.59
C ASP A 49 5.19 15.86 -5.98
N ASP A 50 6.20 15.65 -5.12
CA ASP A 50 7.12 16.66 -4.60
C ASP A 50 6.48 17.80 -3.78
N PHE A 51 5.28 17.60 -3.21
CA PHE A 51 4.67 18.57 -2.30
C PHE A 51 5.15 18.41 -0.85
N ASN A 52 5.72 17.26 -0.51
CA ASN A 52 6.32 16.98 0.79
C ASN A 52 7.79 16.56 0.61
N LEU A 53 8.63 16.93 1.56
CA LEU A 53 10.00 16.42 1.62
C LEU A 53 9.99 15.01 2.20
N GLU A 54 10.17 14.02 1.34
CA GLU A 54 10.23 12.60 1.70
C GLU A 54 11.66 12.06 1.62
N THR A 55 11.92 10.95 2.30
CA THR A 55 13.19 10.23 2.20
C THR A 55 12.93 8.74 2.12
N ASP A 56 13.23 8.17 0.95
CA ASP A 56 13.01 6.77 0.65
C ASP A 56 14.31 6.11 0.18
N ILE A 57 14.42 4.80 0.42
CA ILE A 57 15.50 3.95 -0.06
C ILE A 57 14.91 2.98 -1.09
N LYS A 58 15.57 2.90 -2.24
CA LYS A 58 15.32 1.87 -3.25
C LYS A 58 16.44 0.84 -3.23
N VAL A 59 16.07 -0.43 -3.11
CA VAL A 59 16.97 -1.58 -3.20
C VAL A 59 16.53 -2.46 -4.36
N GLU A 60 17.47 -2.83 -5.23
CA GLU A 60 17.25 -3.84 -6.28
C GLU A 60 18.03 -5.10 -5.91
N MET A 61 17.39 -6.26 -6.00
CA MET A 61 17.98 -7.54 -5.56
C MET A 61 17.52 -8.72 -6.42
N ASP A 62 18.24 -9.84 -6.32
CA ASP A 62 17.76 -11.14 -6.82
C ASP A 62 16.79 -11.76 -5.81
N LYS A 63 15.83 -12.55 -6.30
CA LYS A 63 14.87 -13.25 -5.41
C LYS A 63 15.51 -14.33 -4.52
N ASN A 64 16.76 -14.68 -4.79
CA ASN A 64 17.52 -15.63 -3.97
C ASN A 64 18.31 -14.92 -2.85
N ASP A 65 18.31 -13.59 -2.80
CA ASP A 65 18.97 -12.84 -1.74
C ASP A 65 18.18 -12.97 -0.43
N GLU A 66 18.90 -12.97 0.70
CA GLU A 66 18.29 -13.11 2.03
C GLU A 66 17.23 -12.03 2.30
N LEU A 67 17.55 -10.77 1.94
CA LEU A 67 16.65 -9.63 2.09
C LEU A 67 15.31 -9.80 1.36
N TYR A 68 15.31 -10.50 0.21
CA TYR A 68 14.05 -10.79 -0.49
C TYR A 68 13.15 -11.66 0.39
N SER A 69 13.71 -12.71 0.99
CA SER A 69 12.96 -13.67 1.80
C SER A 69 12.45 -13.02 3.08
N GLU A 70 13.23 -12.14 3.69
CA GLU A 70 12.81 -11.36 4.87
C GLU A 70 11.61 -10.46 4.56
N VAL A 71 11.68 -9.67 3.48
CA VAL A 71 10.60 -8.73 3.15
C VAL A 71 9.37 -9.46 2.62
N ASP A 72 9.55 -10.51 1.83
CA ASP A 72 8.45 -11.36 1.37
C ASP A 72 7.74 -12.03 2.56
N GLY A 73 8.50 -12.60 3.49
CA GLY A 73 7.96 -13.18 4.72
C GLY A 73 7.22 -12.17 5.59
N TYR A 74 7.77 -10.96 5.77
CA TYR A 74 7.10 -9.89 6.52
C TYR A 74 5.74 -9.51 5.90
N LEU A 75 5.68 -9.30 4.58
CA LEU A 75 4.45 -8.95 3.89
C LEU A 75 3.44 -10.11 3.89
N ASN A 76 3.88 -11.33 3.61
CA ASN A 76 3.01 -12.52 3.56
C ASN A 76 2.43 -12.84 4.94
N LYS A 77 3.21 -12.72 6.02
CA LYS A 77 2.72 -12.91 7.39
C LYS A 77 1.49 -12.04 7.68
N MET A 78 1.56 -10.75 7.33
CA MET A 78 0.43 -9.82 7.53
C MET A 78 -0.72 -10.09 6.56
N TRP A 79 -0.39 -10.44 5.32
CA TRP A 79 -1.39 -10.64 4.26
C TRP A 79 -2.24 -11.89 4.49
N GLU A 80 -1.60 -12.99 4.85
CA GLU A 80 -2.21 -14.30 5.10
C GLU A 80 -2.66 -14.47 6.57
N ASN A 81 -2.46 -13.45 7.42
CA ASN A 81 -2.78 -13.50 8.85
C ASN A 81 -2.08 -14.66 9.58
N GLU A 82 -0.81 -14.93 9.25
CA GLU A 82 -0.05 -16.01 9.87
C GLU A 82 0.26 -15.68 11.33
N GLU A 83 -0.28 -16.49 12.26
CA GLU A 83 -0.08 -16.33 13.71
C GLU A 83 -0.69 -15.04 14.30
N GLY A 84 -1.60 -14.36 13.59
CA GLY A 84 -2.29 -13.19 14.13
C GLY A 84 -3.28 -12.53 13.16
N ASP A 85 -4.21 -11.74 13.71
CA ASP A 85 -5.24 -11.03 12.94
C ASP A 85 -4.73 -9.66 12.45
N PHE A 86 -3.79 -9.66 11.50
CA PHE A 86 -3.15 -8.43 11.01
C PHE A 86 -4.00 -7.63 10.04
N THR A 87 -4.78 -8.29 9.17
CA THR A 87 -5.53 -7.63 8.11
C THR A 87 -6.96 -8.19 7.98
N LEU A 88 -7.87 -7.32 7.57
CA LEU A 88 -9.27 -7.61 7.28
C LEU A 88 -9.54 -7.60 5.76
N ASP A 89 -10.60 -8.28 5.37
CA ASP A 89 -11.06 -8.32 3.98
C ASP A 89 -11.48 -6.94 3.49
N THR A 90 -11.44 -6.74 2.16
CA THR A 90 -11.74 -5.45 1.53
C THR A 90 -13.08 -4.88 2.02
N GLU A 91 -14.09 -5.74 2.15
CA GLU A 91 -15.47 -5.42 2.48
C GLU A 91 -15.63 -4.77 3.86
N SER A 92 -14.71 -5.00 4.79
CA SER A 92 -14.81 -4.49 6.17
C SER A 92 -14.87 -2.95 6.25
N PHE A 93 -14.18 -2.27 5.33
CA PHE A 93 -14.19 -0.80 5.25
C PHE A 93 -14.43 -0.26 3.83
N TYR A 94 -14.75 -1.12 2.87
CA TYR A 94 -15.08 -0.67 1.52
C TYR A 94 -16.44 0.06 1.50
N GLU A 95 -16.42 1.33 1.11
CA GLU A 95 -17.63 2.12 0.90
C GLU A 95 -17.89 2.37 -0.59
N ASP A 96 -19.05 1.91 -1.09
CA ASP A 96 -19.49 2.15 -2.46
C ASP A 96 -20.45 3.35 -2.55
N ASN A 97 -19.95 4.54 -2.20
CA ASN A 97 -20.75 5.77 -2.21
C ASN A 97 -20.31 6.70 -3.36
N TRP A 98 -21.12 6.77 -4.41
CA TRP A 98 -20.84 7.57 -5.61
C TRP A 98 -20.70 9.07 -5.32
N PHE A 99 -21.40 9.60 -4.31
CA PHE A 99 -21.31 11.01 -3.93
C PHE A 99 -19.97 11.32 -3.24
N LYS A 100 -19.56 10.47 -2.28
CA LYS A 100 -18.22 10.56 -1.66
C LYS A 100 -17.13 10.41 -2.72
N TRP A 101 -17.31 9.50 -3.69
CA TRP A 101 -16.40 9.34 -4.81
C TRP A 101 -16.30 10.60 -5.69
N GLY A 102 -17.43 11.27 -5.97
CA GLY A 102 -17.45 12.52 -6.71
C GLY A 102 -16.70 13.65 -6.00
N ILE A 103 -16.90 13.80 -4.68
CA ILE A 103 -16.16 14.77 -3.86
C ILE A 103 -14.66 14.46 -3.91
N TYR A 104 -14.27 13.21 -3.65
CA TYR A 104 -12.89 12.76 -3.74
C TYR A 104 -12.26 13.10 -5.10
N TYR A 105 -12.96 12.81 -6.21
CA TYR A 105 -12.46 13.09 -7.54
C TYR A 105 -12.21 14.59 -7.79
N ILE A 106 -13.10 15.46 -7.31
CA ILE A 106 -12.93 16.91 -7.40
C ILE A 106 -11.73 17.37 -6.56
N GLN A 107 -11.61 16.88 -5.32
CA GLN A 107 -10.48 17.20 -4.44
C GLN A 107 -9.14 16.78 -5.06
N GLU A 108 -9.08 15.58 -5.64
CA GLU A 108 -7.91 15.09 -6.38
C GLU A 108 -7.59 15.99 -7.58
N LYS A 109 -8.57 16.30 -8.42
CA LYS A 109 -8.32 17.13 -9.62
C LYS A 109 -7.85 18.55 -9.29
N LEU A 110 -8.28 19.10 -8.16
CA LEU A 110 -7.97 20.47 -7.76
C LEU A 110 -6.73 20.63 -6.86
N GLY A 111 -6.10 19.55 -6.39
CA GLY A 111 -4.98 19.69 -5.44
C GLY A 111 -5.38 19.81 -3.97
N LEU A 112 -6.66 19.59 -3.66
CA LEU A 112 -7.21 19.78 -2.32
C LEU A 112 -7.25 18.49 -1.49
N SER A 113 -7.04 17.32 -2.13
CA SER A 113 -6.93 16.07 -1.40
C SER A 113 -5.66 16.06 -0.55
N THR A 114 -5.81 15.69 0.72
CA THR A 114 -4.71 15.50 1.67
C THR A 114 -4.34 14.02 1.84
N PHE A 115 -4.98 13.14 1.07
CA PHE A 115 -4.83 11.69 1.06
C PHE A 115 -4.66 11.20 -0.38
#